data_AF-J2SZQ0-F1
#
_entry.id   AF-J2SZQ0-F1
#
_cell.length_a   1.000
_cell.length_b   1.000
_cell.length_c   1.000
_cell.angle_alpha   90.00
_cell.angle_beta   90.00
_cell.angle_gamma   90.00
#
_symmetry.space_group_name_H-M   'P 1'
#
loop_
_entity.id
_entity.type
_entity.pdbx_description
1 polymer ?
#
loop_
_entity_poly.entity_id
_entity_poly.type
_entity_poly.pdbx_seq_one_letter_code
_entity_poly.pdbx_strand_id
1 'polypeptide(L)' 'KPVDIGGYYHADAELISKAMRPSATFNAAVAALV' A
#
# COMPACT_ATOMS: atom_id res chain seq x y z
N LYS A 1 -12.67 -7.51 -1.14
CA LYS A 1 -13.39 -6.50 -0.30
C LYS A 1 -13.17 -5.14 -0.95
N PRO A 2 -14.14 -4.21 -0.91
CA PRO A 2 -13.91 -2.83 -1.33
C PRO A 2 -12.73 -2.23 -0.55
N VAL A 3 -11.99 -1.32 -1.19
CA VAL A 3 -10.84 -0.64 -0.61
C VAL A 3 -11.01 0.85 -0.85
N ASP A 4 -10.94 1.64 0.23
CA ASP A 4 -10.91 3.09 0.15
C ASP A 4 -9.46 3.56 -0.08
N ILE A 5 -9.30 4.46 -1.03
CA ILE A 5 -8.01 5.04 -1.42
C ILE A 5 -8.02 6.57 -1.32
N GLY A 6 -9.09 7.18 -0.80
CA GLY A 6 -9.16 8.63 -0.53
C GLY A 6 -9.28 9.55 -1.74
N GLY A 7 -9.50 9.02 -2.95
CA GLY A 7 -9.64 9.80 -4.17
C GLY A 7 -9.49 8.93 -5.43
N TYR A 8 -9.73 9.50 -6.61
CA TYR A 8 -9.54 8.77 -7.88
C TYR A 8 -8.32 9.28 -8.66
N TYR A 9 -8.34 10.53 -9.10
CA TYR A 9 -7.21 11.14 -9.82
C TYR A 9 -6.08 11.61 -8.89
N HIS A 10 -6.42 11.90 -7.63
CA HIS A 10 -5.47 12.29 -6.60
C HIS A 10 -5.82 11.53 -5.32
N ALA A 11 -5.41 10.26 -5.29
CA ALA A 11 -5.62 9.38 -4.15
C ALA A 11 -4.70 9.77 -2.98
N ASP A 12 -5.12 9.41 -1.77
CA ASP A 12 -4.30 9.59 -0.58
C ASP A 12 -3.10 8.64 -0.62
N ALA A 13 -1.90 9.20 -0.40
CA ALA A 13 -0.64 8.47 -0.54
C ALA A 13 -0.48 7.36 0.51
N GLU A 14 -0.98 7.55 1.73
CA GLU A 14 -0.89 6.54 2.79
C GLU A 14 -1.88 5.41 2.55
N LEU A 15 -3.14 5.75 2.19
CA LEU A 15 -4.17 4.76 1.88
C LEU A 15 -3.78 3.89 0.69
N ILE A 16 -3.29 4.51 -0.40
CA ILE A 16 -2.87 3.75 -1.59
C ILE A 16 -1.63 2.88 -1.30
N SER A 17 -0.67 3.38 -0.52
CA SER A 17 0.53 2.62 -0.14
C SER A 17 0.16 1.35 0.64
N LYS A 18 -0.75 1.48 1.61
CA LYS A 18 -1.23 0.34 2.40
C LYS A 18 -2.05 -0.64 1.56
N ALA A 19 -2.91 -0.14 0.68
CA ALA A 19 -3.73 -0.96 -0.22
C ALA A 19 -2.88 -1.77 -1.20
N MET A 20 -1.85 -1.16 -1.78
CA MET A 20 -0.98 -1.77 -2.79
C MET A 20 0.10 -2.67 -2.18
N ARG A 21 0.38 -2.56 -0.88
CA ARG A 21 1.38 -3.36 -0.15
C ARG A 21 0.73 -4.22 0.95
N PRO A 22 -0.23 -5.10 0.65
CA PRO A 22 -1.03 -5.78 1.68
C PRO A 22 -0.28 -6.88 2.44
N SER A 23 0.80 -7.43 1.88
CA SER A 23 1.54 -8.55 2.48
C SER A 23 2.68 -8.06 3.36
N ALA A 24 2.48 -8.10 4.68
CA ALA A 24 3.50 -7.69 5.65
C ALA A 24 4.80 -8.50 5.50
N THR A 25 4.71 -9.81 5.36
CA THR A 25 5.88 -10.70 5.20
C THR A 25 6.68 -10.37 3.94
N PHE A 26 6.00 -10.16 2.81
CA PHE A 26 6.68 -9.81 1.57
C PHE A 26 7.32 -8.43 1.65
N ASN A 27 6.59 -7.44 2.18
CA ASN A 27 7.12 -6.08 2.35
C ASN A 27 8.38 -6.06 3.23
N ALA A 28 8.41 -6.86 4.31
CA ALA A 28 9.57 -6.98 5.18
C ALA A 28 10.77 -7.59 4.46
N ALA A 29 10.55 -8.62 3.63
CA ALA A 29 11.60 -9.23 2.82
C ALA A 29 12.21 -8.24 1.82
N VAL A 30 11.38 -7.41 1.17
CA VAL A 30 11.84 -6.37 0.25
C VAL A 30 12.60 -5.26 0.99
N ALA A 31 12.12 -4.84 2.16
CA ALA A 31 12.78 -3.82 2.97
C ALA A 31 14.17 -4.24 3.46
N ALA A 32 14.46 -5.54 3.56
CA ALA A 32 15.77 -6.05 3.95
C ALA A 32 16.84 -5.97 2.83
N LEU A 33 16.47 -5.56 1.60
CA LEU A 33 17.38 -5.44 0.46
C LEU A 33 18.02 -4.04 0.33
N VAL A 34 17.58 -3.07 1.11
CA VAL A 34 17.97 -1.64 1.05
C VAL A 34 18.29 -1.08 2.42
#